data_AF-A0A7J3NNQ4-F1
#
_entry.id   AF-A0A7J3NNQ4-F1
#
_cell.length_a   1.000
_cell.length_b   1.000
_cell.length_c   1.000
_cell.angle_alpha   90.00
_cell.angle_beta   90.00
_cell.angle_gamma   90.00
#
_symmetry.space_group_name_H-M   'P 1'
#
loop_
_entity.id
_entity.type
_entity.pdbx_description
1 polymer ?
#
loop_
_entity_poly.entity_id
_entity_poly.type
_entity_poly.pdbx_seq_one_letter_code
_entity_poly.pdbx_strand_id
1 'polypeptide(L)'
;MSYILKDFPIEKLNEIALREANAKKPIYQIHKWWARRLGSIFRMIILATFLPGSISEDDLWWKFYQKTDLGGKIILDPFMGGGTTIVEALKLGCKVVGVDINPVAWFVTKKEVEHLDINKFKEEFKRLEKKVADRIKEYYKTVCPKCGEQADVMYVFWVKKIKCLKCGSDVPLFNSFRIASLSNRLHVVFCPSCREIIETEDVKGEVACPNCDKNFKPNEGYARGKHYLCPACGGKGEVLRSVKREGKIPSTEIYAIEYYCPHCDGRGYKKADEYDHELFLLAKEEFKQLRGDFLFPRQKIPMGEKTREPINYNYEYFYQIFNERQLLCLSMLLEEIQKIGDENVREFMILTFSDSINANNMFC
;
A
#
# COMPACT_ATOMS: atom_id res chain seq x y z
N MET A 1 -44.84 5.52 -16.65
CA MET A 1 -44.16 4.78 -15.56
C MET A 1 -42.73 4.48 -16.02
N SER A 2 -41.73 4.51 -15.14
CA SER A 2 -40.33 4.21 -15.47
C SER A 2 -40.11 2.70 -15.64
N TYR A 3 -39.05 2.30 -16.35
CA TYR A 3 -38.76 0.87 -16.59
C TYR A 3 -38.48 0.11 -15.28
N ILE A 4 -37.78 0.72 -14.32
CA ILE A 4 -37.45 0.10 -13.02
C ILE A 4 -38.67 -0.36 -12.21
N LEU A 5 -39.85 0.25 -12.44
CA LEU A 5 -41.10 -0.14 -11.80
C LEU A 5 -41.82 -1.31 -12.51
N LYS A 6 -41.39 -1.63 -13.73
CA LYS A 6 -41.90 -2.74 -14.54
C LYS A 6 -41.00 -3.97 -14.41
N ASP A 7 -39.71 -3.79 -14.63
CA ASP A 7 -38.73 -4.87 -14.66
C ASP A 7 -37.31 -4.34 -14.42
N PHE A 8 -36.38 -5.22 -14.04
CA PHE A 8 -34.97 -4.90 -13.89
C PHE A 8 -34.12 -6.11 -14.29
N PRO A 9 -33.18 -5.97 -15.26
CA PRO A 9 -32.52 -7.12 -15.89
C PRO A 9 -31.40 -7.71 -15.01
N ILE A 10 -31.78 -8.38 -13.91
CA ILE A 10 -30.86 -8.85 -12.86
C ILE A 10 -29.83 -9.85 -13.39
N GLU A 11 -30.26 -10.88 -14.12
CA GLU A 11 -29.40 -11.99 -14.54
C GLU A 11 -28.23 -11.51 -15.41
N LYS A 12 -28.54 -10.80 -16.50
CA LYS A 12 -27.54 -10.26 -17.43
C LYS A 12 -26.68 -9.16 -16.79
N LEU A 13 -27.25 -8.34 -15.91
CA LEU A 13 -26.48 -7.34 -15.16
C LEU A 13 -25.49 -7.98 -14.19
N ASN A 14 -25.86 -9.09 -13.55
CA ASN A 14 -25.01 -9.78 -12.60
C ASN A 14 -23.74 -10.32 -13.27
N GLU A 15 -23.83 -10.86 -14.49
CA GLU A 15 -22.65 -11.31 -15.25
C GLU A 15 -21.65 -10.17 -15.49
N ILE A 16 -22.14 -8.98 -15.84
CA ILE A 16 -21.31 -7.79 -16.07
C ILE A 16 -20.71 -7.29 -14.75
N ALA A 17 -21.53 -7.26 -13.69
CA ALA A 17 -21.11 -6.85 -12.36
C ALA A 17 -19.97 -7.74 -11.83
N LEU A 18 -20.07 -9.07 -12.03
CA LEU A 18 -19.01 -10.02 -11.64
C LEU A 18 -17.70 -9.76 -12.41
N ARG A 19 -17.77 -9.42 -13.69
CA ARG A 19 -16.58 -9.06 -14.47
C ARG A 19 -15.98 -7.74 -13.98
N GLU A 20 -16.79 -6.72 -13.73
CA GLU A 20 -16.35 -5.43 -13.19
C GLU A 20 -15.75 -5.55 -11.78
N ALA A 21 -16.28 -6.43 -10.94
CA ALA A 21 -15.74 -6.68 -9.60
C ALA A 21 -14.28 -7.16 -9.64
N ASN A 22 -13.91 -7.91 -10.68
CA ASN A 22 -12.55 -8.40 -10.91
C ASN A 22 -11.66 -7.38 -11.66
N ALA A 23 -12.25 -6.45 -12.40
CA ALA A 23 -11.56 -5.43 -13.19
C ALA A 23 -12.23 -4.06 -13.04
N LYS A 24 -11.93 -3.39 -11.91
CA LYS A 24 -12.52 -2.07 -11.60
C LYS A 24 -12.14 -1.04 -12.67
N LYS A 25 -13.07 -0.12 -12.97
CA LYS A 25 -12.81 0.98 -13.92
C LYS A 25 -11.69 1.91 -13.41
N PRO A 26 -10.83 2.47 -14.28
CA PRO A 26 -9.69 3.31 -13.86
C PRO A 26 -10.07 4.48 -12.94
N ILE A 27 -11.20 5.13 -13.19
CA ILE A 27 -11.67 6.26 -12.34
C ILE A 27 -11.86 5.83 -10.88
N TYR A 28 -12.28 4.59 -10.65
CA TYR A 28 -12.50 4.03 -9.31
C TYR A 28 -11.23 3.46 -8.67
N GLN A 29 -10.08 3.62 -9.34
CA GLN A 29 -8.76 3.24 -8.86
C GLN A 29 -7.91 4.46 -8.48
N ILE A 30 -8.40 5.69 -8.67
CA ILE A 30 -7.70 6.93 -8.29
C ILE A 30 -7.35 6.94 -6.80
N HIS A 31 -8.24 6.41 -5.95
CA HIS A 31 -7.97 6.17 -4.54
C HIS A 31 -8.81 5.01 -4.01
N LYS A 32 -8.28 4.27 -3.03
CA LYS A 32 -9.00 3.15 -2.42
C LYS A 32 -10.22 3.63 -1.62
N TRP A 33 -11.36 2.99 -1.86
CA TRP A 33 -12.57 3.10 -1.04
C TRP A 33 -13.15 1.71 -0.78
N TRP A 34 -13.28 1.32 0.50
CA TRP A 34 -13.60 -0.07 0.88
C TRP A 34 -15.06 -0.47 0.61
N ALA A 35 -16.00 0.48 0.65
CA ALA A 35 -17.43 0.20 0.47
C ALA A 35 -17.93 0.52 -0.96
N ARG A 36 -17.03 0.54 -1.95
CA ARG A 36 -17.38 0.98 -3.31
C ARG A 36 -18.30 -0.02 -4.01
N ARG A 37 -19.40 0.50 -4.58
CA ARG A 37 -20.33 -0.27 -5.41
C ARG A 37 -19.92 -0.22 -6.89
N LEU A 38 -20.42 -1.18 -7.66
CA LEU A 38 -20.06 -1.37 -9.06
C LEU A 38 -20.79 -0.36 -9.95
N GLY A 39 -20.07 0.26 -10.87
CA GLY A 39 -20.61 1.28 -11.76
C GLY A 39 -21.63 0.73 -12.76
N SER A 40 -21.49 -0.51 -13.21
CA SER A 40 -22.50 -1.18 -14.06
C SER A 40 -23.88 -1.20 -13.40
N ILE A 41 -23.94 -1.55 -12.11
CA ILE A 41 -25.18 -1.60 -11.34
C ILE A 41 -25.83 -0.21 -11.30
N PHE A 42 -25.08 0.81 -10.90
CA PHE A 42 -25.60 2.17 -10.78
C PHE A 42 -26.00 2.77 -12.13
N ARG A 43 -25.23 2.49 -13.18
CA ARG A 43 -25.59 2.89 -14.54
C ARG A 43 -26.94 2.30 -14.96
N MET A 44 -27.17 1.00 -14.71
CA MET A 44 -28.45 0.37 -15.03
C MET A 44 -29.60 0.92 -14.19
N ILE A 45 -29.39 1.13 -12.88
CA ILE A 45 -30.38 1.74 -11.99
C ILE A 45 -30.83 3.11 -12.54
N ILE A 46 -29.87 3.96 -12.93
CA ILE A 46 -30.18 5.31 -13.44
C ILE A 46 -30.94 5.23 -14.77
N LEU A 47 -30.49 4.38 -15.70
CA LEU A 47 -31.17 4.19 -16.99
C LEU A 47 -32.59 3.67 -16.81
N ALA A 48 -32.78 2.61 -16.02
CA ALA A 48 -34.09 2.03 -15.74
C ALA A 48 -35.02 3.03 -15.02
N THR A 49 -34.47 3.95 -14.22
CA THR A 49 -35.24 4.98 -13.52
C THR A 49 -35.75 6.06 -14.46
N PHE A 50 -34.94 6.54 -15.41
CA PHE A 50 -35.30 7.70 -16.24
C PHE A 50 -35.79 7.37 -17.64
N LEU A 51 -35.57 6.14 -18.14
CA LEU A 51 -36.10 5.71 -19.42
C LEU A 51 -37.59 5.30 -19.32
N PRO A 52 -38.37 5.44 -20.41
CA PRO A 52 -39.79 5.09 -20.41
C PRO A 52 -40.00 3.60 -20.10
N GLY A 53 -41.00 3.24 -19.31
CA GLY A 53 -41.33 1.83 -19.04
C GLY A 53 -41.83 1.04 -20.26
N SER A 54 -42.12 1.72 -21.37
CA SER A 54 -42.41 1.11 -22.66
C SER A 54 -41.16 0.70 -23.44
N ILE A 55 -39.94 1.05 -22.99
CA ILE A 55 -38.70 0.63 -23.64
C ILE A 55 -38.57 -0.90 -23.61
N SER A 56 -38.06 -1.47 -24.70
CA SER A 56 -37.70 -2.88 -24.75
C SER A 56 -36.45 -3.15 -23.91
N GLU A 57 -36.24 -4.38 -23.46
CA GLU A 57 -35.01 -4.74 -22.76
C GLU A 57 -33.79 -4.58 -23.68
N ASP A 58 -33.91 -4.94 -24.96
CA ASP A 58 -32.82 -4.79 -25.94
C ASP A 58 -32.41 -3.33 -26.12
N ASP A 59 -33.37 -2.41 -26.21
CA ASP A 59 -33.10 -0.97 -26.31
C ASP A 59 -32.50 -0.41 -25.01
N LEU A 60 -32.93 -0.91 -23.84
CA LEU A 60 -32.33 -0.56 -22.55
C LEU A 60 -30.85 -0.95 -22.51
N TRP A 61 -30.53 -2.18 -22.93
CA TRP A 61 -29.14 -2.64 -23.03
C TRP A 61 -28.35 -1.88 -24.09
N TRP A 62 -28.96 -1.54 -25.22
CA TRP A 62 -28.34 -0.69 -26.21
C TRP A 62 -27.95 0.68 -25.61
N LYS A 63 -28.85 1.32 -24.85
CA LYS A 63 -28.56 2.55 -24.09
C LYS A 63 -27.48 2.34 -23.03
N PHE A 64 -27.43 1.18 -22.39
CA PHE A 64 -26.39 0.83 -21.41
C PHE A 64 -24.99 0.88 -22.03
N TYR A 65 -24.80 0.33 -23.22
CA TYR A 65 -23.48 0.30 -23.87
C TYR A 65 -23.10 1.57 -24.63
N GLN A 66 -24.06 2.46 -24.91
CA GLN A 66 -23.84 3.69 -25.68
C GLN A 66 -23.68 4.93 -24.79
N LYS A 67 -23.10 5.99 -25.35
CA LYS A 67 -23.18 7.32 -24.74
C LYS A 67 -24.64 7.76 -24.76
N THR A 68 -25.20 7.97 -23.57
CA THR A 68 -26.60 8.36 -23.38
C THR A 68 -26.62 9.65 -22.59
N ASP A 69 -27.47 10.59 -23.00
CA ASP A 69 -27.74 11.84 -22.28
C ASP A 69 -29.22 11.84 -21.85
N LEU A 70 -29.45 11.92 -20.54
CA LEU A 70 -30.77 11.94 -19.93
C LEU A 70 -31.35 13.35 -19.79
N GLY A 71 -30.67 14.37 -20.34
CA GLY A 71 -31.19 15.72 -20.43
C GLY A 71 -31.16 16.47 -19.10
N GLY A 72 -30.09 16.32 -18.32
CA GLY A 72 -29.87 17.13 -17.12
C GLY A 72 -30.77 16.79 -15.93
N LYS A 73 -31.32 15.57 -15.85
CA LYS A 73 -32.06 15.09 -14.66
C LYS A 73 -31.21 15.25 -13.42
N ILE A 74 -31.83 15.58 -12.29
CA ILE A 74 -31.13 15.80 -11.02
C ILE A 74 -31.19 14.53 -10.19
N ILE A 75 -30.03 14.06 -9.73
CA ILE A 75 -29.90 12.93 -8.80
C ILE A 75 -29.27 13.44 -7.50
N LEU A 76 -29.92 13.14 -6.37
CA LEU A 76 -29.36 13.32 -5.03
C LEU A 76 -28.91 11.95 -4.50
N ASP A 77 -27.65 11.85 -4.10
CA ASP A 77 -27.15 10.75 -3.30
C ASP A 77 -26.72 11.28 -1.92
N PRO A 78 -27.53 11.08 -0.86
CA PRO A 78 -27.24 11.61 0.47
C PRO A 78 -26.16 10.81 1.22
N PHE A 79 -25.68 9.69 0.67
CA PHE A 79 -24.68 8.80 1.25
C PHE A 79 -23.73 8.27 0.18
N MET A 80 -23.15 9.19 -0.61
CA MET A 80 -22.47 8.84 -1.87
C MET A 80 -21.24 7.94 -1.70
N GLY A 81 -20.62 7.93 -0.50
CA GLY A 81 -19.41 7.19 -0.23
C GLY A 81 -18.34 7.48 -1.27
N GLY A 82 -17.88 6.43 -1.95
CA GLY A 82 -16.85 6.55 -2.99
C GLY A 82 -17.33 7.14 -4.31
N GLY A 83 -18.58 7.60 -4.44
CA GLY A 83 -19.00 8.41 -5.58
C GLY A 83 -19.51 7.66 -6.81
N THR A 84 -19.74 6.34 -6.74
CA THR A 84 -20.19 5.53 -7.89
C THR A 84 -21.46 6.11 -8.54
N THR A 85 -22.46 6.49 -7.74
CA THR A 85 -23.70 7.12 -8.24
C THR A 85 -23.40 8.41 -8.99
N ILE A 86 -22.56 9.25 -8.40
CA ILE A 86 -22.22 10.58 -8.91
C ILE A 86 -21.53 10.46 -10.27
N VAL A 87 -20.51 9.61 -10.36
CA VAL A 87 -19.73 9.40 -11.59
C VAL A 87 -20.60 8.81 -12.70
N GLU A 88 -21.40 7.76 -12.42
CA GLU A 88 -22.24 7.15 -13.45
C GLU A 88 -23.40 8.06 -13.90
N ALA A 89 -23.94 8.88 -13.00
CA ALA A 89 -24.95 9.89 -13.32
C ALA A 89 -24.41 10.99 -14.25
N LEU A 90 -23.23 11.54 -13.95
CA LEU A 90 -22.58 12.54 -14.79
C LEU A 90 -22.30 11.99 -16.20
N LYS A 91 -21.86 10.74 -16.31
CA LYS A 91 -21.68 10.04 -17.60
C LYS A 91 -22.97 9.85 -18.40
N LEU A 92 -24.12 9.96 -17.75
CA LEU A 92 -25.45 9.90 -18.35
C LEU A 92 -26.08 11.29 -18.58
N GLY A 93 -25.30 12.37 -18.46
CA GLY A 93 -25.79 13.74 -18.68
C GLY A 93 -26.70 14.25 -17.56
N CYS A 94 -26.73 13.59 -16.40
CA CYS A 94 -27.46 14.07 -15.23
C CYS A 94 -26.70 15.19 -14.50
N LYS A 95 -27.43 16.01 -13.75
CA LYS A 95 -26.92 16.87 -12.68
C LYS A 95 -26.93 16.08 -11.37
N VAL A 96 -25.95 16.32 -10.51
CA VAL A 96 -25.74 15.51 -9.30
C VAL A 96 -25.58 16.39 -8.07
N VAL A 97 -26.12 15.93 -6.94
CA VAL A 97 -25.83 16.43 -5.60
C VAL A 97 -25.41 15.23 -4.78
N GLY A 98 -24.15 15.23 -4.32
CA GLY A 98 -23.59 14.16 -3.50
C GLY A 98 -23.28 14.68 -2.10
N VAL A 99 -23.71 13.94 -1.08
CA VAL A 99 -23.43 14.26 0.33
C VAL A 99 -22.77 13.05 0.98
N ASP A 100 -21.74 13.31 1.77
CA ASP A 100 -21.16 12.34 2.68
C ASP A 100 -20.59 13.06 3.90
N ILE A 101 -20.72 12.46 5.08
CA ILE A 101 -20.15 13.01 6.31
C ILE A 101 -18.63 12.78 6.37
N ASN A 102 -18.12 11.78 5.65
CA ASN A 102 -16.70 11.48 5.64
C ASN A 102 -15.96 12.41 4.67
N PRO A 103 -15.04 13.27 5.15
CA PRO A 103 -14.32 14.21 4.28
C PRO A 103 -13.45 13.52 3.23
N VAL A 104 -12.97 12.30 3.50
CA VAL A 104 -12.21 11.49 2.52
C VAL A 104 -13.12 11.01 1.40
N ALA A 105 -14.35 10.59 1.72
CA ALA A 105 -15.34 10.17 0.73
C ALA A 105 -15.70 11.32 -0.21
N TRP A 106 -15.94 12.50 0.38
CA TRP A 106 -16.17 13.73 -0.36
C TRP A 106 -15.00 14.11 -1.25
N PHE A 107 -13.78 14.11 -0.70
CA PHE A 107 -12.58 14.50 -1.43
C PHE A 107 -12.28 13.57 -2.61
N VAL A 108 -12.36 12.25 -2.39
CA VAL A 108 -12.18 11.26 -3.46
C VAL A 108 -13.24 11.43 -4.55
N THR A 109 -14.52 11.58 -4.18
CA THR A 109 -15.60 11.77 -5.17
C THR A 109 -15.44 13.08 -5.95
N LYS A 110 -15.06 14.18 -5.30
CA LYS A 110 -14.70 15.46 -5.94
C LYS A 110 -13.63 15.24 -7.02
N LYS A 111 -12.54 14.56 -6.67
CA LYS A 111 -11.42 14.29 -7.58
C LYS A 111 -11.77 13.30 -8.71
N GLU A 112 -12.73 12.41 -8.50
CA GLU A 112 -13.22 11.52 -9.55
C GLU A 112 -14.03 12.23 -10.64
N VAL A 113 -14.58 13.42 -10.36
CA VAL A 113 -15.44 14.14 -11.31
C VAL A 113 -14.85 15.46 -11.81
N GLU A 114 -13.89 16.03 -11.08
CA GLU A 114 -13.22 17.26 -11.50
C GLU A 114 -12.28 17.03 -12.69
N HIS A 115 -12.27 17.99 -13.60
CA HIS A 115 -11.35 17.98 -14.73
C HIS A 115 -9.91 18.19 -14.27
N LEU A 116 -8.98 17.39 -14.80
CA LEU A 116 -7.54 17.54 -14.59
C LEU A 116 -6.86 17.92 -15.90
N ASP A 117 -6.13 19.04 -15.88
CA ASP A 117 -5.18 19.36 -16.94
C ASP A 117 -3.95 18.45 -16.80
N ILE A 118 -3.89 17.44 -17.66
CA ILE A 118 -2.84 16.41 -17.66
C ILE A 118 -1.45 17.02 -17.94
N ASN A 119 -1.37 18.10 -18.70
CA ASN A 119 -0.08 18.71 -19.03
C ASN A 119 0.49 19.42 -17.80
N LYS A 120 -0.33 20.24 -17.14
CA LYS A 120 0.07 20.87 -15.86
C LYS A 120 0.45 19.83 -14.80
N PHE A 121 -0.33 18.76 -14.68
CA PHE A 121 0.00 17.67 -13.75
C PHE A 121 1.36 17.05 -14.03
N LYS A 122 1.67 16.75 -15.30
CA LYS A 122 2.97 16.19 -15.71
C LYS A 122 4.12 17.17 -15.51
N GLU A 123 3.90 18.45 -15.74
CA GLU A 123 4.90 19.50 -15.51
C GLU A 123 5.23 19.62 -14.02
N GLU A 124 4.21 19.67 -13.15
CA GLU A 124 4.39 19.68 -11.71
C GLU A 124 5.05 18.39 -11.20
N PHE A 125 4.70 17.22 -11.75
CA PHE A 125 5.38 15.97 -11.42
C PHE A 125 6.88 16.05 -11.70
N LYS A 126 7.27 16.51 -12.90
CA LYS A 126 8.68 16.70 -13.27
C LYS A 126 9.37 17.74 -12.39
N ARG A 127 8.66 18.79 -11.97
CA ARG A 127 9.19 19.78 -11.02
C ARG A 127 9.47 19.13 -9.67
N LEU A 128 8.53 18.37 -9.13
CA LEU A 128 8.71 17.62 -7.87
C LEU A 128 9.92 16.69 -7.98
N GLU A 129 9.99 15.88 -9.04
CA GLU A 129 11.10 14.96 -9.26
C GLU A 129 12.45 15.68 -9.22
N LYS A 130 12.60 16.78 -9.99
CA LYS A 130 13.83 17.60 -9.99
C LYS A 130 14.15 18.24 -8.64
N LYS A 131 13.15 18.47 -7.79
CA LYS A 131 13.33 19.17 -6.50
C LYS A 131 13.71 18.24 -5.36
N VAL A 132 13.17 17.02 -5.34
CA VAL A 132 13.27 16.16 -4.15
C VAL A 132 13.72 14.72 -4.44
N ALA A 133 13.67 14.26 -5.70
CA ALA A 133 13.96 12.85 -5.98
C ALA A 133 15.40 12.47 -5.63
N ASP A 134 16.39 13.30 -5.99
CA ASP A 134 17.80 13.00 -5.71
C ASP A 134 18.04 12.91 -4.20
N ARG A 135 17.51 13.87 -3.43
CA ARG A 135 17.58 13.88 -1.97
C ARG A 135 16.96 12.65 -1.33
N ILE A 136 15.79 12.22 -1.80
CA ILE A 136 15.15 10.99 -1.31
C ILE A 136 16.01 9.78 -1.67
N LYS A 137 16.44 9.67 -2.93
CA LYS A 137 17.19 8.53 -3.46
C LYS A 137 18.56 8.35 -2.80
N GLU A 138 19.16 9.41 -2.24
CA GLU A 138 20.40 9.33 -1.45
C GLU A 138 20.27 8.34 -0.26
N TYR A 139 19.10 8.25 0.38
CA TYR A 139 18.88 7.30 1.51
C TYR A 139 18.48 5.88 1.08
N TYR A 140 18.38 5.65 -0.23
CA TYR A 140 18.01 4.37 -0.84
C TYR A 140 19.12 3.88 -1.77
N LYS A 141 20.34 3.85 -1.23
CA LYS A 141 21.54 3.33 -1.90
C LYS A 141 22.14 2.17 -1.12
N THR A 142 22.86 1.31 -1.83
CA THR A 142 23.68 0.21 -1.30
C THR A 142 24.91 0.05 -2.18
N VAL A 143 25.88 -0.76 -1.74
CA VAL A 143 26.99 -1.22 -2.58
C VAL A 143 26.63 -2.54 -3.26
N CYS A 144 26.91 -2.65 -4.57
CA CYS A 144 26.72 -3.88 -5.32
C CYS A 144 27.82 -4.90 -5.00
N PRO A 145 27.49 -6.12 -4.54
CA PRO A 145 28.49 -7.15 -4.21
C PRO A 145 29.22 -7.71 -5.43
N LYS A 146 28.70 -7.48 -6.66
CA LYS A 146 29.30 -8.01 -7.90
C LYS A 146 30.41 -7.11 -8.46
N CYS A 147 30.20 -5.79 -8.45
CA CYS A 147 31.13 -4.83 -9.05
C CYS A 147 31.73 -3.83 -8.05
N GLY A 148 31.22 -3.75 -6.81
CA GLY A 148 31.67 -2.78 -5.81
C GLY A 148 31.13 -1.36 -6.00
N GLU A 149 30.40 -1.09 -7.09
CA GLU A 149 29.80 0.22 -7.37
C GLU A 149 28.49 0.44 -6.60
N GLN A 150 28.08 1.70 -6.52
CA GLN A 150 26.81 2.09 -5.89
C GLN A 150 25.61 1.57 -6.70
N ALA A 151 24.62 1.06 -5.99
CA ALA A 151 23.37 0.52 -6.53
C ALA A 151 22.15 1.14 -5.83
N ASP A 152 21.00 1.05 -6.51
CA ASP A 152 19.72 1.55 -6.01
C ASP A 152 19.03 0.49 -5.17
N VAL A 153 18.59 0.87 -3.96
CA VAL A 153 17.76 0.00 -3.12
C VAL A 153 16.35 -0.03 -3.68
N MET A 154 15.86 -1.24 -3.97
CA MET A 154 14.49 -1.49 -4.41
C MET A 154 13.59 -1.87 -3.24
N TYR A 155 14.10 -2.70 -2.32
CA TYR A 155 13.38 -3.15 -1.14
C TYR A 155 14.34 -3.39 0.03
N VAL A 156 13.89 -3.06 1.24
CA VAL A 156 14.63 -3.31 2.48
C VAL A 156 13.84 -4.30 3.31
N PHE A 157 14.44 -5.45 3.61
CA PHE A 157 13.80 -6.48 4.40
C PHE A 157 14.04 -6.26 5.89
N TRP A 158 12.94 -6.17 6.64
CA TRP A 158 12.94 -5.94 8.08
C TRP A 158 12.37 -7.14 8.83
N VAL A 159 12.91 -7.40 10.02
CA VAL A 159 12.32 -8.37 10.96
C VAL A 159 12.07 -7.70 12.31
N LYS A 160 10.89 -7.94 12.90
CA LYS A 160 10.58 -7.51 14.27
C LYS A 160 11.22 -8.45 15.28
N LYS A 161 11.72 -7.90 16.38
CA LYS A 161 12.32 -8.63 17.49
C LYS A 161 11.53 -8.44 18.77
N ILE A 162 11.32 -9.53 19.48
CA ILE A 162 10.70 -9.56 20.82
C ILE A 162 11.62 -10.25 21.81
N LYS A 163 11.33 -10.16 23.11
CA LYS A 163 12.06 -10.89 24.14
C LYS A 163 11.45 -12.26 24.41
N CYS A 164 12.27 -13.29 24.47
CA CYS A 164 11.82 -14.62 24.86
C CYS A 164 11.30 -14.60 26.31
N LEU A 165 10.08 -15.04 26.54
CA LEU A 165 9.46 -15.15 27.86
C LEU A 165 10.21 -16.07 28.83
N LYS A 166 11.01 -17.02 28.32
CA LYS A 166 11.78 -18.00 29.11
C LYS A 166 13.20 -17.51 29.43
N CYS A 167 13.99 -17.18 28.42
CA CYS A 167 15.42 -16.87 28.58
C CYS A 167 15.77 -15.40 28.40
N GLY A 168 14.82 -14.53 28.01
CA GLY A 168 15.06 -13.10 27.79
C GLY A 168 15.86 -12.73 26.54
N SER A 169 16.35 -13.70 25.76
CA SER A 169 17.05 -13.45 24.49
C SER A 169 16.12 -12.83 23.43
N ASP A 170 16.70 -12.12 22.46
CA ASP A 170 15.96 -11.64 21.30
C ASP A 170 15.46 -12.81 20.45
N VAL A 171 14.21 -12.69 19.98
CA VAL A 171 13.60 -13.61 19.02
C VAL A 171 13.20 -12.80 17.80
N PRO A 172 13.90 -12.94 16.66
CA PRO A 172 13.48 -12.34 15.41
C PRO A 172 12.31 -13.13 14.84
N LEU A 173 11.19 -12.45 14.58
CA LEU A 173 9.92 -13.04 14.18
C LEU A 173 9.86 -13.39 12.68
N PHE A 174 10.84 -14.16 12.20
CA PHE A 174 10.81 -14.71 10.85
C PHE A 174 9.64 -15.70 10.74
N ASN A 175 8.69 -15.45 9.85
CA ASN A 175 7.67 -16.45 9.50
C ASN A 175 8.21 -17.50 8.53
N SER A 176 9.17 -17.08 7.70
CA SER A 176 9.86 -17.84 6.68
C SER A 176 11.25 -17.22 6.49
N PHE A 177 12.21 -18.02 6.08
CA PHE A 177 13.52 -17.57 5.62
C PHE A 177 13.59 -17.39 4.10
N ARG A 178 12.58 -17.87 3.35
CA ARG A 178 12.41 -17.52 1.93
C ARG A 178 11.91 -16.08 1.82
N ILE A 179 12.69 -15.23 1.15
CA ILE A 179 12.40 -13.80 1.01
C ILE A 179 11.87 -13.42 -0.38
N ALA A 180 12.25 -14.14 -1.43
CA ALA A 180 11.77 -13.88 -2.78
C ALA A 180 11.70 -15.15 -3.64
N SER A 181 11.02 -15.05 -4.77
CA SER A 181 10.95 -16.12 -5.79
C SER A 181 11.25 -15.51 -7.15
N LEU A 182 12.35 -15.96 -7.76
CA LEU A 182 12.78 -15.49 -9.07
C LEU A 182 12.05 -16.25 -10.19
N SER A 183 11.66 -17.50 -9.92
CA SER A 183 10.81 -18.32 -10.79
C SER A 183 10.01 -19.33 -9.96
N ASN A 184 9.29 -20.22 -10.64
CA ASN A 184 8.62 -21.36 -9.99
C ASN A 184 9.59 -22.37 -9.38
N ARG A 185 10.88 -22.32 -9.75
CA ARG A 185 11.92 -23.23 -9.24
C ARG A 185 12.94 -22.50 -8.38
N LEU A 186 13.33 -21.28 -8.73
CA LEU A 186 14.44 -20.59 -8.09
C LEU A 186 13.95 -19.59 -7.04
N HIS A 187 14.47 -19.71 -5.83
CA HIS A 187 14.05 -18.92 -4.68
C HIS A 187 15.25 -18.28 -3.98
N VAL A 188 15.05 -17.09 -3.42
CA VAL A 188 16.04 -16.38 -2.62
C VAL A 188 15.72 -16.60 -1.14
N VAL A 189 16.71 -17.03 -0.36
CA VAL A 189 16.55 -17.41 1.04
C VAL A 189 17.63 -16.78 1.91
N PHE A 190 17.27 -16.49 3.16
CA PHE A 190 18.15 -15.95 4.20
C PHE A 190 18.64 -17.08 5.10
N CYS A 191 19.95 -17.23 5.28
CA CYS A 191 20.49 -18.20 6.23
C CYS A 191 20.35 -17.67 7.68
N PRO A 192 19.61 -18.34 8.58
CA PRO A 192 19.44 -17.86 9.95
C PRO A 192 20.73 -17.92 10.80
N SER A 193 21.74 -18.66 10.34
CA SER A 193 22.96 -18.87 11.10
C SER A 193 24.06 -17.86 10.79
N CYS A 194 24.38 -17.66 9.51
CA CYS A 194 25.43 -16.72 9.08
C CYS A 194 24.87 -15.46 8.42
N ARG A 195 23.54 -15.36 8.27
CA ARG A 195 22.81 -14.22 7.70
C ARG A 195 23.03 -13.99 6.19
N GLU A 196 23.72 -14.92 5.52
CA GLU A 196 23.97 -14.81 4.09
C GLU A 196 22.69 -14.97 3.28
N ILE A 197 22.62 -14.28 2.14
CA ILE A 197 21.55 -14.45 1.17
C ILE A 197 22.02 -15.41 0.08
N ILE A 198 21.25 -16.46 -0.14
CA ILE A 198 21.57 -17.52 -1.09
C ILE A 198 20.36 -17.85 -1.95
N GLU A 199 20.61 -18.49 -3.09
CA GLU A 199 19.58 -19.02 -3.96
C GLU A 199 19.47 -20.53 -3.80
N THR A 200 18.25 -21.06 -3.86
CA THR A 200 17.97 -22.49 -3.77
C THR A 200 16.75 -22.87 -4.61
N GLU A 201 16.73 -24.11 -5.08
CA GLU A 201 15.55 -24.70 -5.72
C GLU A 201 14.62 -25.42 -4.74
N ASP A 202 15.14 -25.84 -3.58
CA ASP A 202 14.35 -26.49 -2.54
C ASP A 202 14.03 -25.52 -1.41
N VAL A 203 12.73 -25.31 -1.18
CA VAL A 203 12.20 -24.52 -0.06
C VAL A 203 11.35 -25.36 0.90
N LYS A 204 11.07 -26.62 0.57
CA LYS A 204 10.26 -27.54 1.38
C LYS A 204 11.14 -28.42 2.26
N GLY A 205 12.29 -28.84 1.77
CA GLY A 205 13.29 -29.63 2.49
C GLY A 205 14.29 -28.78 3.27
N GLU A 206 15.34 -29.46 3.73
CA GLU A 206 16.50 -28.83 4.36
C GLU A 206 17.52 -28.41 3.30
N VAL A 207 18.01 -27.18 3.43
CA VAL A 207 19.05 -26.60 2.58
C VAL A 207 20.31 -26.39 3.41
N ALA A 208 21.44 -26.89 2.93
CA ALA A 208 22.76 -26.59 3.48
C ALA A 208 23.20 -25.20 3.00
N CYS A 209 23.55 -24.31 3.92
CA CYS A 209 24.09 -23.01 3.56
C CYS A 209 25.52 -23.16 3.00
N PRO A 210 25.81 -22.73 1.76
CA PRO A 210 27.15 -22.86 1.16
C PRO A 210 28.23 -22.00 1.85
N ASN A 211 27.84 -21.09 2.74
CA ASN A 211 28.77 -20.19 3.44
C ASN A 211 29.12 -20.67 4.86
N CYS A 212 28.28 -21.48 5.51
CA CYS A 212 28.51 -21.90 6.90
C CYS A 212 28.15 -23.36 7.20
N ASP A 213 27.79 -24.13 6.17
CA ASP A 213 27.46 -25.56 6.19
C ASP A 213 26.31 -25.98 7.11
N LYS A 214 25.62 -25.02 7.73
CA LYS A 214 24.45 -25.30 8.57
C LYS A 214 23.21 -25.50 7.72
N ASN A 215 22.46 -26.56 8.07
CA ASN A 215 21.17 -26.87 7.47
C ASN A 215 20.06 -26.03 8.10
N PHE A 216 19.12 -25.61 7.26
CA PHE A 216 17.88 -24.95 7.68
C PHE A 216 16.78 -25.21 6.66
N LYS A 217 15.52 -25.04 7.06
CA LYS A 217 14.38 -25.17 6.16
C LYS A 217 13.88 -23.78 5.76
N PRO A 218 13.93 -23.41 4.46
CA PRO A 218 13.58 -22.05 4.05
C PRO A 218 12.18 -21.58 4.43
N ASN A 219 11.18 -22.47 4.45
CA ASN A 219 9.80 -22.11 4.79
C ASN A 219 9.48 -22.22 6.30
N GLU A 220 10.44 -22.56 7.17
CA GLU A 220 10.22 -22.70 8.62
C GLU A 220 11.00 -21.64 9.40
N GLY A 221 10.36 -20.50 9.67
CA GLY A 221 10.92 -19.45 10.52
C GLY A 221 10.67 -19.67 12.03
N TYR A 222 11.07 -18.69 12.83
CA TYR A 222 10.89 -18.69 14.29
C TYR A 222 9.50 -18.24 14.76
N ALA A 223 8.62 -17.79 13.87
CA ALA A 223 7.28 -17.33 14.20
C ALA A 223 6.22 -18.02 13.32
N ARG A 224 5.08 -18.37 13.93
CA ARG A 224 3.92 -18.89 13.20
C ARG A 224 2.63 -18.50 13.89
N GLY A 225 1.83 -17.68 13.21
CA GLY A 225 0.60 -17.12 13.77
C GLY A 225 0.91 -16.31 15.03
N LYS A 226 0.27 -16.65 16.15
CA LYS A 226 0.47 -15.95 17.43
C LYS A 226 1.67 -16.43 18.26
N HIS A 227 2.38 -17.47 17.82
CA HIS A 227 3.45 -18.12 18.59
C HIS A 227 4.82 -17.90 17.98
N TYR A 228 5.85 -18.00 18.82
CA TYR A 228 7.25 -18.04 18.41
C TYR A 228 7.98 -19.24 19.03
N LEU A 229 9.08 -19.64 18.40
CA LEU A 229 10.08 -20.58 18.89
C LEU A 229 11.41 -19.82 19.07
N CYS A 230 11.94 -19.80 20.29
CA CYS A 230 13.17 -19.08 20.58
C CYS A 230 14.40 -19.84 20.03
N PRO A 231 15.22 -19.23 19.15
CA PRO A 231 16.40 -19.89 18.61
C PRO A 231 17.49 -20.13 19.65
N ALA A 232 17.53 -19.37 20.74
CA ALA A 232 18.56 -19.48 21.76
C ALA A 232 18.33 -20.62 22.78
N CYS A 233 17.07 -20.90 23.14
CA CYS A 233 16.75 -21.88 24.18
C CYS A 233 15.69 -22.93 23.78
N GLY A 234 15.19 -22.88 22.55
CA GLY A 234 14.10 -23.76 22.07
C GLY A 234 12.74 -23.52 22.74
N GLY A 235 12.62 -22.50 23.59
CA GLY A 235 11.38 -22.18 24.30
C GLY A 235 10.29 -21.66 23.36
N LYS A 236 9.08 -22.20 23.48
CA LYS A 236 7.89 -21.69 22.79
C LYS A 236 7.22 -20.59 23.62
N GLY A 237 6.64 -19.60 22.95
CA GLY A 237 5.87 -18.54 23.61
C GLY A 237 4.88 -17.84 22.68
N GLU A 238 4.08 -16.94 23.24
CA GLU A 238 3.15 -16.11 22.47
C GLU A 238 3.74 -14.71 22.25
N VAL A 239 3.64 -14.22 21.00
CA VAL A 239 4.19 -12.93 20.58
C VAL A 239 3.59 -11.80 21.40
N LEU A 240 2.25 -11.67 21.42
CA LEU A 240 1.56 -10.59 22.13
C LEU A 240 1.84 -10.59 23.65
N ARG A 241 2.04 -11.76 24.26
CA ARG A 241 2.39 -11.84 25.68
C ARG A 241 3.79 -11.27 25.94
N SER A 242 4.74 -11.53 25.05
CA SER A 242 6.07 -10.90 25.10
C SER A 242 5.99 -9.38 24.91
N VAL A 243 5.25 -8.93 23.90
CA VAL A 243 5.09 -7.49 23.61
C VAL A 243 4.45 -6.74 24.78
N LYS A 244 3.42 -7.33 25.41
CA LYS A 244 2.79 -6.76 26.62
C LYS A 244 3.73 -6.74 27.82
N ARG A 245 4.57 -7.77 28.01
CA ARG A 245 5.56 -7.81 29.09
C ARG A 245 6.62 -6.71 28.93
N GLU A 246 7.06 -6.47 27.71
CA GLU A 246 8.05 -5.43 27.40
C GLU A 246 7.48 -4.01 27.45
N GLY A 247 6.17 -3.85 27.23
CA GLY A 247 5.49 -2.54 27.32
C GLY A 247 5.92 -1.53 26.27
N LYS A 248 6.55 -1.97 25.17
CA LYS A 248 7.03 -1.11 24.07
C LYS A 248 6.80 -1.77 22.71
N ILE A 249 6.91 -0.97 21.65
CA ILE A 249 6.85 -1.45 20.27
C ILE A 249 8.04 -2.42 20.04
N PRO A 250 7.83 -3.60 19.41
CA PRO A 250 8.92 -4.49 19.03
C PRO A 250 10.00 -3.76 18.23
N SER A 251 11.27 -3.96 18.58
CA SER A 251 12.37 -3.40 17.80
C SER A 251 12.44 -4.06 16.43
N THR A 252 13.02 -3.39 15.45
CA THR A 252 13.17 -3.88 14.08
C THR A 252 14.63 -3.95 13.69
N GLU A 253 14.94 -4.82 12.73
CA GLU A 253 16.29 -5.04 12.23
C GLU A 253 16.26 -5.21 10.71
N ILE A 254 17.13 -4.49 10.00
CA ILE A 254 17.39 -4.71 8.58
C ILE A 254 18.22 -5.98 8.44
N TYR A 255 17.80 -6.92 7.61
CA TYR A 255 18.55 -8.17 7.42
C TYR A 255 18.91 -8.49 5.97
N ALA A 256 18.21 -7.91 4.99
CA ALA A 256 18.51 -8.08 3.58
C ALA A 256 18.09 -6.86 2.76
N ILE A 257 18.69 -6.71 1.58
CA ILE A 257 18.39 -5.67 0.61
C ILE A 257 18.11 -6.32 -0.76
N GLU A 258 17.01 -5.94 -1.41
CA GLU A 258 16.86 -6.07 -2.87
C GLU A 258 17.36 -4.79 -3.52
N TYR A 259 18.22 -4.91 -4.53
CA TYR A 259 18.81 -3.76 -5.21
C TYR A 259 18.76 -3.93 -6.73
N TYR A 260 18.84 -2.80 -7.44
CA TYR A 260 19.15 -2.74 -8.86
C TYR A 260 20.50 -2.05 -9.03
N CYS A 261 21.43 -2.70 -9.72
CA CYS A 261 22.74 -2.13 -10.02
C CYS A 261 22.74 -1.58 -11.45
N PRO A 262 22.87 -0.25 -11.66
CA PRO A 262 22.95 0.34 -12.99
C PRO A 262 24.19 -0.11 -13.78
N HIS A 263 25.30 -0.40 -13.09
CA HIS A 263 26.56 -0.83 -13.71
C HIS A 263 26.54 -2.27 -14.21
N CYS A 264 25.81 -3.15 -13.51
CA CYS A 264 25.62 -4.54 -13.93
C CYS A 264 24.34 -4.76 -14.74
N ASP A 265 23.52 -3.71 -14.91
CA ASP A 265 22.17 -3.75 -15.47
C ASP A 265 21.33 -4.94 -14.95
N GLY A 266 21.22 -5.05 -13.62
CA GLY A 266 20.60 -6.23 -13.03
C GLY A 266 20.10 -6.03 -11.60
N ARG A 267 19.07 -6.81 -11.25
CA ARG A 267 18.58 -6.92 -9.88
C ARG A 267 19.35 -7.98 -9.11
N GLY A 268 19.43 -7.80 -7.80
CA GLY A 268 20.05 -8.76 -6.91
C GLY A 268 19.56 -8.63 -5.48
N TYR A 269 19.94 -9.61 -4.67
CA TYR A 269 19.66 -9.64 -3.24
C TYR A 269 20.99 -9.78 -2.50
N LYS A 270 21.13 -9.10 -1.37
CA LYS A 270 22.30 -9.20 -0.49
C LYS A 270 21.89 -9.17 0.96
N LYS A 271 22.75 -9.69 1.84
CA LYS A 271 22.63 -9.42 3.27
C LYS A 271 22.85 -7.93 3.51
N ALA A 272 22.16 -7.39 4.52
CA ALA A 272 22.43 -6.03 4.96
C ALA A 272 23.83 -5.96 5.58
N ASP A 273 24.60 -4.93 5.22
CA ASP A 273 25.95 -4.68 5.73
C ASP A 273 26.05 -3.34 6.46
N GLU A 274 27.27 -3.01 6.90
CA GLU A 274 27.54 -1.79 7.66
C GLU A 274 27.12 -0.52 6.92
N TYR A 275 27.35 -0.45 5.60
CA TYR A 275 26.94 0.68 4.77
C TYR A 275 25.43 0.90 4.82
N ASP A 276 24.64 -0.17 4.69
CA ASP A 276 23.17 -0.09 4.75
C ASP A 276 22.68 0.41 6.12
N HIS A 277 23.32 -0.05 7.19
CA HIS A 277 22.99 0.32 8.55
C HIS A 277 23.37 1.77 8.86
N GLU A 278 24.55 2.21 8.46
CA GLU A 278 25.01 3.59 8.63
C GLU A 278 24.12 4.57 7.88
N LEU A 279 23.77 4.28 6.61
CA LEU A 279 22.89 5.14 5.82
C LEU A 279 21.50 5.28 6.46
N PHE A 280 20.97 4.21 7.05
CA PHE A 280 19.73 4.28 7.82
C PHE A 280 19.86 5.13 9.09
N LEU A 281 20.99 5.02 9.81
CA LEU A 281 21.25 5.84 11.01
C LEU A 281 21.39 7.32 10.67
N LEU A 282 22.02 7.65 9.55
CA LEU A 282 22.10 9.03 9.02
C LEU A 282 20.70 9.60 8.76
N ALA A 283 19.85 8.85 8.04
CA ALA A 283 18.46 9.26 7.79
C ALA A 283 17.67 9.47 9.10
N LYS A 284 17.88 8.60 10.08
CA LYS A 284 17.23 8.68 11.40
C LYS A 284 17.63 9.93 12.17
N GLU A 285 18.92 10.27 12.19
CA GLU A 285 19.40 11.47 12.88
C GLU A 285 18.93 12.74 12.17
N GLU A 286 18.95 12.77 10.84
CA GLU A 286 18.43 13.92 10.09
C GLU A 286 16.93 14.13 10.31
N PHE A 287 16.13 13.05 10.28
CA PHE A 287 14.72 13.15 10.64
C PHE A 287 14.53 13.72 12.05
N LYS A 288 15.33 13.28 13.01
CA LYS A 288 15.24 13.77 14.39
C LYS A 288 15.53 15.27 14.50
N GLN A 289 16.43 15.81 13.68
CA GLN A 289 16.72 17.24 13.62
C GLN A 289 15.60 18.04 12.97
N LEU A 290 15.05 17.53 11.86
CA LEU A 290 14.06 18.25 11.04
C LEU A 290 12.60 18.00 11.42
N ARG A 291 12.32 17.00 12.28
CA ARG A 291 10.94 16.60 12.63
C ARG A 291 10.10 17.74 13.20
N GLY A 292 10.70 18.79 13.75
CA GLY A 292 9.97 19.95 14.27
C GLY A 292 9.14 20.64 13.19
N ASP A 293 9.70 20.74 11.99
CA ASP A 293 9.14 21.50 10.87
C ASP A 293 8.28 20.63 9.94
N PHE A 294 8.54 19.32 9.93
CA PHE A 294 7.84 18.38 9.04
C PHE A 294 6.38 18.08 9.42
N LEU A 295 5.55 17.97 8.37
CA LEU A 295 4.20 17.43 8.44
C LEU A 295 4.22 15.90 8.35
N PHE A 296 3.83 15.24 9.44
CA PHE A 296 3.68 13.78 9.50
C PHE A 296 2.60 13.40 10.52
N PRO A 297 2.07 12.15 10.52
CA PRO A 297 0.83 11.82 11.23
C PRO A 297 1.04 11.67 12.75
N ARG A 298 1.02 12.79 13.46
CA ARG A 298 1.16 12.90 14.93
C ARG A 298 -0.09 12.56 15.73
N GLN A 299 -1.18 12.20 15.04
CA GLN A 299 -2.44 11.85 15.68
C GLN A 299 -2.29 10.55 16.49
N LYS A 300 -2.87 10.55 17.70
CA LYS A 300 -3.01 9.34 18.53
C LYS A 300 -3.95 8.36 17.83
N ILE A 301 -3.59 7.08 17.82
CA ILE A 301 -4.42 6.02 17.24
C ILE A 301 -5.69 5.90 18.10
N PRO A 302 -6.89 6.12 17.52
CA PRO A 302 -8.14 5.99 18.26
C PRO A 302 -8.45 4.51 18.52
N MET A 303 -9.15 4.20 19.61
CA MET A 303 -9.65 2.85 19.84
C MET A 303 -10.75 2.51 18.85
N GLY A 304 -10.66 1.34 18.22
CA GLY A 304 -11.57 0.89 17.17
C GLY A 304 -11.26 -0.54 16.73
N GLU A 305 -12.10 -1.11 15.87
CA GLU A 305 -12.00 -2.53 15.48
C GLU A 305 -10.64 -2.86 14.85
N LYS A 306 -10.22 -2.08 13.83
CA LYS A 306 -8.96 -2.28 13.10
C LYS A 306 -7.75 -1.64 13.78
N THR A 307 -7.96 -0.66 14.65
CA THR A 307 -6.88 -0.01 15.40
C THR A 307 -6.54 -0.77 16.69
N ARG A 308 -7.35 -1.73 17.12
CA ARG A 308 -7.03 -2.61 18.26
C ARG A 308 -5.75 -3.42 18.03
N GLU A 309 -5.50 -3.84 16.79
CA GLU A 309 -4.32 -4.62 16.43
C GLU A 309 -3.02 -3.82 16.67
N PRO A 310 -2.79 -2.64 16.07
CA PRO A 310 -1.61 -1.84 16.39
C PRO A 310 -1.52 -1.46 17.88
N ILE A 311 -2.64 -1.12 18.53
CA ILE A 311 -2.65 -0.81 19.97
C ILE A 311 -2.14 -2.00 20.81
N ASN A 312 -2.53 -3.25 20.47
CA ASN A 312 -2.04 -4.44 21.16
C ASN A 312 -0.53 -4.66 21.02
N TYR A 313 0.11 -4.03 20.02
CA TYR A 313 1.55 -4.03 19.80
C TYR A 313 2.24 -2.75 20.35
N ASN A 314 1.54 -1.99 21.20
CA ASN A 314 1.99 -0.73 21.82
C ASN A 314 2.21 0.43 20.84
N TYR A 315 1.58 0.40 19.66
CA TYR A 315 1.50 1.59 18.80
C TYR A 315 0.47 2.56 19.38
N GLU A 316 0.92 3.77 19.68
CA GLU A 316 0.12 4.85 20.26
C GLU A 316 -0.22 5.94 19.23
N TYR A 317 0.66 6.18 18.25
CA TYR A 317 0.53 7.24 17.25
C TYR A 317 0.73 6.69 15.84
N PHE A 318 0.03 7.25 14.86
CA PHE A 318 0.11 6.77 13.48
C PHE A 318 1.51 6.83 12.89
N TYR A 319 2.32 7.85 13.21
CA TYR A 319 3.70 7.93 12.70
C TYR A 319 4.59 6.75 13.12
N GLN A 320 4.25 6.03 14.18
CA GLN A 320 5.06 4.91 14.67
C GLN A 320 4.98 3.68 13.75
N ILE A 321 4.03 3.62 12.81
CA ILE A 321 3.96 2.54 11.80
C ILE A 321 5.01 2.71 10.69
N PHE A 322 5.77 3.80 10.70
CA PHE A 322 6.85 4.10 9.77
C PHE A 322 8.19 4.02 10.48
N ASN A 323 9.26 3.71 9.75
CA ASN A 323 10.62 3.98 10.22
C ASN A 323 11.01 5.43 9.95
N GLU A 324 12.05 5.93 10.63
CA GLU A 324 12.45 7.33 10.56
C GLU A 324 12.94 7.76 9.17
N ARG A 325 13.57 6.85 8.40
CA ARG A 325 13.92 7.11 6.99
C ARG A 325 12.67 7.32 6.12
N GLN A 326 11.64 6.49 6.30
CA GLN A 326 10.36 6.66 5.60
C GLN A 326 9.72 8.00 5.96
N LEU A 327 9.68 8.37 7.25
CA LEU A 327 9.14 9.65 7.69
C LEU A 327 9.92 10.83 7.10
N LEU A 328 11.25 10.77 7.04
CA LEU A 328 12.09 11.78 6.40
C LEU A 328 11.70 11.99 4.95
N CYS A 329 11.77 10.93 4.15
CA CYS A 329 11.58 10.99 2.70
C CYS A 329 10.13 11.37 2.33
N LEU A 330 9.14 10.82 3.04
CA LEU A 330 7.73 11.16 2.82
C LEU A 330 7.42 12.61 3.23
N SER A 331 8.05 13.12 4.29
CA SER A 331 7.86 14.51 4.71
C SER A 331 8.44 15.48 3.69
N MET A 332 9.67 15.23 3.20
CA MET A 332 10.29 16.03 2.13
C MET A 332 9.41 16.08 0.88
N LEU A 333 8.88 14.93 0.45
CA LEU A 333 7.98 14.85 -0.70
C LEU A 333 6.69 15.64 -0.46
N LEU A 334 6.07 15.48 0.71
CA LEU A 334 4.84 16.18 1.07
C LEU A 334 5.03 17.70 1.10
N GLU A 335 6.14 18.20 1.65
CA GLU A 335 6.44 19.63 1.64
C GLU A 335 6.51 20.22 0.23
N GLU A 336 7.16 19.54 -0.71
CA GLU A 336 7.23 20.00 -2.10
C GLU A 336 5.88 19.92 -2.82
N ILE A 337 5.03 18.95 -2.46
CA ILE A 337 3.64 18.87 -2.93
C ILE A 337 2.83 20.07 -2.39
N GLN A 338 2.99 20.45 -1.11
CA GLN A 338 2.28 21.59 -0.53
C GLN A 338 2.62 22.92 -1.21
N LYS A 339 3.83 23.04 -1.77
CA LYS A 339 4.29 24.24 -2.52
C LYS A 339 3.66 24.37 -3.91
N ILE A 340 2.91 23.38 -4.41
CA ILE A 340 2.21 23.48 -5.69
C ILE A 340 1.12 24.57 -5.59
N GLY A 341 1.18 25.56 -6.48
CA GLY A 341 0.27 26.70 -6.49
C GLY A 341 -1.11 26.38 -7.08
N ASP A 342 -1.18 25.53 -8.11
CA ASP A 342 -2.46 25.05 -8.68
C ASP A 342 -3.10 24.05 -7.70
N GLU A 343 -4.17 24.47 -7.03
CA GLU A 343 -4.84 23.68 -5.99
C GLU A 343 -5.34 22.33 -6.52
N ASN A 344 -5.88 22.29 -7.73
CA ASN A 344 -6.43 21.06 -8.30
C ASN A 344 -5.29 20.05 -8.56
N VAL A 345 -4.19 20.50 -9.17
CA VAL A 345 -3.00 19.67 -9.38
C VAL A 345 -2.41 19.19 -8.06
N ARG A 346 -2.31 20.08 -7.06
CA ARG A 346 -1.84 19.74 -5.71
C ARG A 346 -2.69 18.65 -5.07
N GLU A 347 -4.01 18.76 -5.13
CA GLU A 347 -4.92 17.76 -4.56
C GLU A 347 -4.78 16.39 -5.23
N PHE A 348 -4.60 16.32 -6.56
CA PHE A 348 -4.29 15.07 -7.24
C PHE A 348 -2.92 14.49 -6.84
N MET A 349 -1.90 15.33 -6.64
CA MET A 349 -0.60 14.88 -6.11
C MET A 349 -0.71 14.35 -4.68
N ILE A 350 -1.55 14.96 -3.84
CA ILE A 350 -1.85 14.46 -2.48
C ILE A 350 -2.51 13.07 -2.54
N LEU A 351 -3.42 12.82 -3.48
CA LEU A 351 -3.99 11.49 -3.66
C LEU A 351 -2.94 10.46 -4.07
N THR A 352 -2.05 10.80 -5.01
CA THR A 352 -0.93 9.92 -5.40
C THR A 352 0.02 9.65 -4.23
N PHE A 353 0.33 10.69 -3.44
CA PHE A 353 1.12 10.55 -2.21
C PHE A 353 0.43 9.62 -1.20
N SER A 354 -0.87 9.82 -0.93
CA SER A 354 -1.67 8.97 -0.05
C SER A 354 -1.65 7.50 -0.48
N ASP A 355 -1.79 7.22 -1.78
CA ASP A 355 -1.72 5.85 -2.29
C ASP A 355 -0.31 5.26 -2.11
N SER A 356 0.74 6.04 -2.33
CA SER A 356 2.13 5.57 -2.15
C SER A 356 2.44 5.11 -0.71
N ILE A 357 1.77 5.68 0.30
CA ILE A 357 1.95 5.32 1.71
C ILE A 357 1.52 3.87 1.98
N ASN A 358 0.61 3.31 1.17
CA ASN A 358 0.15 1.91 1.31
C ASN A 358 1.32 0.91 1.23
N ALA A 359 2.34 1.21 0.44
CA ALA A 359 3.53 0.37 0.24
C ALA A 359 4.80 0.91 0.91
N ASN A 360 4.72 2.06 1.59
CA ASN A 360 5.86 2.74 2.20
C ASN A 360 5.70 2.90 3.72
N ASN A 361 5.43 1.79 4.41
CA ASN A 361 5.31 1.73 5.87
C ASN A 361 6.00 0.45 6.41
N MET A 362 5.88 0.15 7.71
CA MET A 362 6.50 -1.03 8.35
C MET A 362 5.52 -2.19 8.57
N PHE A 363 4.33 -2.12 7.99
CA PHE A 363 3.28 -3.16 8.07
C PHE A 363 3.13 -3.94 6.75
N CYS A 364 3.71 -3.44 5.66
CA CYS A 364 3.74 -4.09 4.35
C CYS A 364 4.81 -5.19 4.26
#